data_AF-A0A1J3DMY8-F1
#
_entry.id   AF-A0A1J3DMY8-F1
#
_cell.length_a   1.000
_cell.length_b   1.000
_cell.length_c   1.000
_cell.angle_alpha   90.00
_cell.angle_beta   90.00
_cell.angle_gamma   90.00
#
_symmetry.space_group_name_H-M   'P 1'
#
loop_
_entity.id
_entity.type
_entity.pdbx_description
1 polymer ?
#
loop_
_entity_poly.entity_id
_entity_poly.type
_entity_poly.pdbx_seq_one_letter_code
_entity_poly.pdbx_strand_id
1 'polypeptide(L)'
;MAEVSMGSSGSSTDLSPEEERVFIRDIAIAAEANSKEGDTFYLITQRWWQEWIEYVNQDQPCNTNDGSSLSDHSDSAGSSILKKPSKIDNSDLIYGSSLEDPSNVRVILDTLQEVRNYVLLPQEVWNQFRSW
;
A
#
# COMPACT_ATOMS: atom_id res chain seq x y z
N MET A 1 -26.33 13.07 23.39
CA MET A 1 -24.91 12.75 23.15
C MET A 1 -24.87 11.89 21.91
N ALA A 2 -24.08 12.28 20.90
CA ALA A 2 -24.08 11.61 19.61
C ALA A 2 -23.21 10.36 19.68
N GLU A 3 -23.81 9.20 19.42
CA GLU A 3 -23.16 7.90 19.44
C GLU A 3 -22.84 7.55 17.99
N VAL A 4 -21.60 7.78 17.58
CA VAL A 4 -21.11 7.38 16.27
C VAL A 4 -20.87 5.88 16.28
N SER A 5 -21.85 5.14 15.74
CA SER A 5 -21.75 3.72 15.45
C SER A 5 -20.74 3.51 14.32
N MET A 6 -19.49 3.20 14.68
CA MET A 6 -18.49 2.75 13.72
C MET A 6 -18.80 1.30 13.34
N GLY A 7 -19.41 1.14 12.16
CA GLY A 7 -19.64 -0.16 11.54
C GLY A 7 -18.31 -0.76 11.12
N SER A 8 -17.82 -1.73 11.90
CA SER A 8 -16.80 -2.68 11.45
C SER A 8 -17.44 -3.63 10.43
N SER A 9 -17.39 -3.27 9.16
CA SER A 9 -17.75 -4.18 8.06
C SER A 9 -16.48 -4.87 7.55
N GLY A 10 -16.14 -5.98 8.21
CA GLY A 10 -15.29 -7.00 7.63
C GLY A 10 -16.09 -7.79 6.60
N SER A 11 -15.90 -7.48 5.33
CA SER A 11 -16.28 -8.32 4.20
C SER A 11 -15.29 -7.99 3.10
N SER A 12 -14.75 -8.99 2.42
CA SER A 12 -13.88 -8.83 1.25
C SER A 12 -14.63 -8.00 0.21
N THR A 13 -14.50 -6.68 0.31
CA THR A 13 -15.19 -5.73 -0.54
C THR A 13 -14.37 -5.65 -1.82
N ASP A 14 -15.01 -6.04 -2.92
CA ASP A 14 -14.61 -5.70 -4.29
C ASP A 14 -14.69 -4.17 -4.42
N LEU A 15 -13.79 -3.46 -3.73
CA LEU A 15 -13.66 -2.01 -3.80
C LEU A 15 -12.99 -1.68 -5.12
N SER A 16 -13.47 -0.62 -5.76
CA SER A 16 -12.71 -0.02 -6.85
C SER A 16 -11.36 0.51 -6.32
N PRO A 17 -10.34 0.60 -7.18
CA PRO A 17 -9.03 1.14 -6.77
C PRO A 17 -9.14 2.54 -6.15
N GLU A 18 -10.07 3.37 -6.65
CA GLU A 18 -10.37 4.69 -6.10
C GLU A 18 -10.94 4.61 -4.67
N GLU A 19 -11.87 3.70 -4.43
CA GLU A 19 -12.44 3.47 -3.09
C GLU A 19 -11.36 2.96 -2.11
N GLU A 20 -10.50 2.03 -2.53
CA GLU A 20 -9.36 1.59 -1.70
C GLU A 20 -8.47 2.77 -1.32
N ARG A 21 -8.20 3.70 -2.25
CA ARG A 21 -7.39 4.90 -1.99
C ARG A 21 -8.00 5.79 -0.92
N VAL A 22 -9.28 6.11 -1.08
CA VAL A 22 -10.01 6.98 -0.15
C VAL A 22 -10.09 6.31 1.21
N PHE A 23 -10.38 5.01 1.24
CA PHE A 23 -10.49 4.25 2.47
C PHE A 23 -9.17 4.22 3.25
N ILE A 24 -8.05 3.89 2.60
CA ILE A 24 -6.73 3.92 3.24
C ILE A 24 -6.36 5.32 3.71
N ARG A 25 -6.66 6.37 2.91
CA ARG A 25 -6.41 7.76 3.31
C ARG A 25 -7.19 8.13 4.57
N ASP A 26 -8.47 7.81 4.64
CA ASP A 26 -9.32 8.15 5.78
C ASP A 26 -8.84 7.46 7.05
N ILE A 27 -8.47 6.17 6.97
CA ILE A 27 -7.91 5.43 8.10
C ILE A 27 -6.55 6.01 8.51
N ALA A 28 -5.68 6.34 7.55
CA ALA A 28 -4.38 6.93 7.85
C ALA A 28 -4.54 8.25 8.61
N ILE A 29 -5.41 9.15 8.14
CA ILE A 29 -5.68 10.44 8.81
C ILE A 29 -6.25 10.21 10.21
N ALA A 30 -7.18 9.27 10.38
CA ALA A 30 -7.75 8.95 11.68
C ALA A 30 -6.70 8.37 12.64
N ALA A 31 -5.84 7.48 12.15
CA ALA A 31 -4.76 6.90 12.93
C ALA A 31 -3.69 7.93 13.30
N GLU A 32 -3.33 8.84 12.40
CA GLU A 32 -2.44 9.97 12.68
C GLU A 32 -3.01 10.89 13.75
N ALA A 33 -4.31 11.20 13.69
CA ALA A 33 -4.98 12.03 14.69
C ALA A 33 -5.08 11.36 16.08
N ASN A 34 -5.14 10.03 16.13
CA ASN A 34 -5.20 9.25 17.36
C ASN A 34 -3.82 8.74 17.82
N SER A 35 -2.75 9.03 17.07
CA SER A 35 -1.41 8.51 17.35
C SER A 35 -0.88 9.02 18.68
N LYS A 36 -0.36 8.11 19.49
CA LYS A 36 0.26 8.38 20.80
C LYS A 36 1.55 7.60 20.97
N GLU A 37 2.35 8.03 21.94
CA GLU A 37 3.54 7.28 22.34
C GLU A 37 3.15 5.87 22.83
N GLY A 38 3.84 4.87 22.30
CA GLY A 38 3.57 3.45 22.57
C GLY A 38 2.71 2.77 21.49
N ASP A 39 2.26 3.49 20.46
CA ASP A 39 1.55 2.89 19.34
C ASP A 39 2.48 2.04 18.47
N THR A 40 1.89 1.01 17.86
CA THR A 40 2.61 0.04 17.02
C THR A 40 2.47 0.41 15.55
N PHE A 41 3.61 0.47 14.87
CA PHE A 41 3.68 0.68 13.43
C PHE A 41 4.19 -0.57 12.74
N TYR A 42 3.75 -0.77 11.50
CA TYR A 42 4.12 -1.90 10.66
C TYR A 42 4.91 -1.43 9.46
N LEU A 43 5.85 -2.26 9.01
CA LEU A 43 6.65 -1.98 7.82
C LEU A 43 6.08 -2.72 6.62
N ILE A 44 6.07 -2.02 5.49
CA ILE A 44 5.78 -2.60 4.18
C ILE A 44 6.89 -2.27 3.19
N THR A 45 7.22 -3.17 2.28
CA THR A 45 8.24 -2.90 1.25
C THR A 45 7.84 -1.71 0.39
N GLN A 46 8.81 -0.87 0.06
CA GLN A 46 8.61 0.23 -0.88
C GLN A 46 8.09 -0.29 -2.23
N ARG A 47 8.56 -1.46 -2.66
CA ARG A 47 8.13 -2.11 -3.91
C ARG A 47 6.61 -2.36 -3.93
N TRP A 48 6.10 -3.05 -2.92
CA TRP A 48 4.67 -3.34 -2.84
C TRP A 48 3.84 -2.07 -2.68
N TRP A 49 4.34 -1.11 -1.89
CA TRP A 49 3.68 0.18 -1.70
C TRP A 49 3.52 0.94 -3.02
N GLN A 50 4.57 0.99 -3.85
CA GLN A 50 4.50 1.63 -5.16
C GLN A 50 3.51 0.92 -6.09
N GLU A 51 3.53 -0.42 -6.15
CA GLU A 51 2.56 -1.20 -6.94
C GLU A 51 1.11 -0.90 -6.53
N TRP A 52 0.84 -0.77 -5.22
CA TRP A 52 -0.48 -0.39 -4.73
C TRP A 52 -0.85 1.05 -5.10
N ILE A 53 0.06 2.01 -4.95
CA ILE A 53 -0.14 3.41 -5.34
C ILE A 53 -0.44 3.53 -6.84
N GLU A 54 0.29 2.80 -7.69
CA GLU A 54 0.04 2.78 -9.13
C GLU A 54 -1.34 2.19 -9.44
N TYR A 55 -1.70 1.07 -8.81
CA TYR A 55 -3.01 0.45 -8.94
C TYR A 55 -4.15 1.41 -8.58
N VAL A 56 -4.10 2.08 -7.42
CA VAL A 56 -5.18 2.98 -6.98
C VAL A 56 -5.20 4.34 -7.69
N ASN A 57 -4.15 4.68 -8.44
CA ASN A 57 -4.10 5.90 -9.25
C ASN A 57 -4.30 5.64 -10.75
N GLN A 58 -4.50 4.40 -11.17
CA GLN A 58 -4.67 4.03 -12.58
C GLN A 58 -5.86 4.74 -13.27
N ASP A 59 -6.92 5.02 -12.51
CA ASP A 59 -8.16 5.63 -13.01
C ASP A 59 -8.15 7.17 -12.89
N GLN A 60 -7.09 7.77 -12.33
CA GLN A 60 -6.94 9.21 -12.43
C GLN A 60 -6.58 9.57 -13.87
N PRO A 61 -7.32 10.50 -14.52
CA PRO A 61 -6.92 11.00 -15.82
C PRO A 61 -5.55 11.64 -15.63
N CYS A 62 -4.51 10.98 -16.14
CA CYS A 62 -3.22 11.61 -16.34
C CYS A 62 -3.50 12.83 -17.21
N ASN A 63 -3.51 14.01 -16.59
CA ASN A 63 -3.73 15.28 -17.27
C ASN A 63 -2.47 15.61 -18.07
N THR A 64 -2.13 14.75 -19.02
CA THR A 64 -1.18 15.01 -20.11
C THR A 64 -1.96 15.72 -21.21
N ASN A 65 -2.43 16.92 -20.89
CA ASN A 65 -2.73 17.90 -21.91
C ASN A 65 -1.71 19.02 -21.74
N ASP A 66 -0.58 18.93 -22.45
CA ASP A 66 -0.26 20.00 -23.38
C ASP A 66 0.72 19.53 -24.47
N GLY A 67 0.48 20.02 -25.68
CA GLY A 67 0.89 19.38 -26.92
C GLY A 67 2.39 19.29 -27.22
N SER A 68 2.77 18.23 -27.92
CA SER A 68 3.79 18.33 -28.95
C SER A 68 3.55 17.30 -30.05
N SER A 69 3.44 17.84 -31.25
CA SER A 69 3.29 17.20 -32.55
C SER A 69 4.26 16.03 -32.81
N LEU A 70 3.73 15.02 -33.52
CA LEU A 70 4.41 14.15 -34.49
C LEU A 70 5.53 13.22 -33.96
N SER A 71 5.19 11.94 -33.78
CA SER A 71 5.84 10.86 -34.55
C SER A 71 5.08 9.56 -34.33
N ASP A 72 4.53 9.02 -35.41
CA ASP A 72 4.28 7.59 -35.54
C ASP A 72 5.47 6.82 -34.99
N HIS A 73 5.27 5.96 -33.98
CA HIS A 73 5.95 4.68 -33.81
C HIS A 73 5.39 3.97 -32.57
N SER A 74 4.80 2.80 -32.84
CA SER A 74 4.75 1.64 -31.97
C SER A 74 3.74 1.63 -30.82
N ASP A 75 2.75 0.76 -30.99
CA ASP A 75 1.93 0.10 -29.98
C ASP A 75 1.24 1.03 -28.98
N SER A 76 0.05 1.45 -29.38
CA SER A 76 -1.06 1.79 -28.49
C SER A 76 -1.32 0.62 -27.53
N ALA A 77 -0.52 0.51 -26.47
CA ALA A 77 -0.82 -0.28 -25.29
C ALA A 77 -1.92 0.49 -24.52
N GLY A 78 -3.13 0.41 -25.06
CA GLY A 78 -4.32 0.93 -24.41
C GLY A 78 -4.41 0.39 -22.99
N SER A 79 -4.57 1.31 -22.05
CA SER A 79 -5.22 1.15 -20.73
C SER A 79 -5.32 -0.30 -20.27
N SER A 80 -4.19 -0.91 -19.92
CA SER A 80 -4.22 -2.17 -19.20
C SER A 80 -4.55 -1.81 -17.76
N ILE A 81 -5.80 -2.03 -17.36
CA ILE A 81 -6.23 -1.98 -15.95
C ILE A 81 -5.13 -2.65 -15.13
N LEU A 82 -4.43 -1.89 -14.28
CA LEU A 82 -3.38 -2.46 -13.46
C LEU A 82 -4.05 -3.48 -12.55
N LYS A 83 -3.42 -4.65 -12.47
CA LYS A 83 -3.94 -5.71 -11.62
C LYS A 83 -3.72 -5.30 -10.17
N LYS A 84 -4.71 -5.59 -9.32
CA LYS A 84 -4.59 -5.44 -7.87
C LYS A 84 -3.25 -6.05 -7.43
N PRO A 85 -2.45 -5.34 -6.60
CA PRO A 85 -1.16 -5.84 -6.16
C PRO A 85 -1.32 -7.22 -5.53
N SER A 86 -0.30 -8.06 -5.71
CA SER A 86 -0.29 -9.40 -5.13
C SER A 86 -0.25 -9.32 -3.61
N LYS A 87 -0.36 -10.46 -2.92
CA LYS A 87 -0.19 -10.52 -1.46
C LYS A 87 1.09 -9.79 -1.02
N ILE A 88 1.00 -9.03 0.06
CA ILE A 88 2.12 -8.28 0.64
C ILE A 88 3.33 -9.19 0.81
N ASP A 89 4.44 -8.79 0.21
CA ASP A 89 5.73 -9.48 0.30
C ASP A 89 6.78 -8.54 0.90
N ASN A 90 7.24 -8.91 2.10
CA ASN A 90 8.27 -8.19 2.86
C ASN A 90 9.61 -8.94 2.90
N SER A 91 9.79 -9.97 2.05
CA SER A 91 11.02 -10.76 2.01
C SER A 91 12.26 -9.91 1.72
N ASP A 92 12.13 -8.84 0.93
CA ASP A 92 13.20 -7.90 0.62
C ASP A 92 13.78 -7.16 1.84
N LEU A 93 13.03 -7.07 2.96
CA LEU A 93 13.45 -6.36 4.18
C LEU A 93 14.10 -7.27 5.23
N ILE A 94 13.95 -8.58 5.07
CA ILE A 94 14.28 -9.57 6.10
C ILE A 94 15.50 -10.37 5.66
N TYR A 95 16.53 -10.37 6.51
CA TYR A 95 17.66 -11.27 6.38
C TYR A 95 17.42 -12.52 7.23
N GLY A 96 17.55 -13.72 6.62
CA GLY A 96 17.42 -14.99 7.35
C GLY A 96 16.43 -16.02 6.78
N SER A 97 16.11 -15.99 5.49
CA SER A 97 15.27 -17.02 4.84
C SER A 97 16.02 -18.33 4.54
N SER A 98 16.80 -18.86 5.48
CA SER A 98 17.11 -20.30 5.44
C SER A 98 16.03 -21.01 6.26
N LEU A 99 15.15 -21.70 5.55
CA LEU A 99 14.02 -22.49 6.06
C LEU A 99 14.44 -23.62 7.02
N GLU A 100 15.73 -23.81 7.23
CA GLU A 100 16.33 -24.93 7.96
C GLU A 100 16.32 -24.77 9.48
N ASP A 101 16.12 -23.56 10.02
CA ASP A 101 16.05 -23.38 11.47
C ASP A 101 14.81 -22.58 11.92
N PRO A 102 13.85 -23.22 12.62
CA PRO A 102 12.65 -22.54 13.13
C PRO A 102 12.95 -21.54 14.26
N SER A 103 14.20 -21.47 14.74
CA SER A 103 14.67 -20.46 15.70
C SER A 103 15.30 -19.22 15.03
N ASN A 104 15.40 -19.19 13.70
CA ASN A 104 15.90 -18.03 12.95
C ASN A 104 14.95 -16.85 13.16
N VAL A 105 15.32 -15.99 14.11
CA VAL A 105 14.76 -14.64 14.28
C VAL A 105 14.86 -13.96 12.91
N ARG A 106 13.72 -13.60 12.33
CA ARG A 106 13.68 -12.77 11.12
C ARG A 106 14.24 -11.40 11.49
N VAL A 107 15.46 -11.10 11.05
CA VAL A 107 16.12 -9.83 11.36
C VAL A 107 15.82 -8.83 10.26
N ILE A 108 15.32 -7.66 10.65
CA ILE A 108 15.17 -6.51 9.75
C ILE A 108 16.58 -5.95 9.49
N LEU A 109 16.91 -5.70 8.22
CA LEU A 109 18.20 -5.13 7.85
C LEU A 109 18.40 -3.75 8.50
N ASP A 110 19.53 -3.54 9.17
CA ASP A 110 19.83 -2.29 9.90
C ASP A 110 20.12 -1.11 8.96
N THR A 111 20.47 -1.40 7.71
CA THR A 111 20.80 -0.40 6.68
C THR A 111 19.57 0.14 5.94
N LEU A 112 18.37 -0.33 6.28
CA LEU A 112 17.14 0.07 5.60
C LEU A 112 16.76 1.51 5.95
N GLN A 113 16.52 2.30 4.91
CA GLN A 113 16.04 3.67 5.04
C GLN A 113 14.53 3.71 4.82
N GLU A 114 13.82 4.36 5.74
CA GLU A 114 12.41 4.73 5.56
C GLU A 114 12.27 5.55 4.26
N VAL A 115 11.13 5.40 3.55
CA VAL A 115 10.81 6.00 2.25
C VAL A 115 11.59 5.42 1.07
N ARG A 116 12.80 4.88 1.29
CA ARG A 116 13.62 4.28 0.23
C ARG A 116 13.40 2.77 0.12
N ASN A 117 13.40 2.08 1.24
CA ASN A 117 13.30 0.63 1.29
C ASN A 117 11.95 0.16 1.81
N TYR A 118 11.37 0.89 2.76
CA TYR A 118 10.08 0.56 3.37
C TYR A 118 9.30 1.81 3.73
N VAL A 119 7.99 1.62 3.93
CA VAL A 119 7.07 2.62 4.46
C VAL A 119 6.54 2.14 5.81
N LEU A 120 6.44 3.04 6.78
CA LEU A 120 5.77 2.79 8.05
C LEU A 120 4.27 3.09 7.90
N LEU A 121 3.47 2.14 8.34
CA LEU A 121 2.02 2.24 8.33
C LEU A 121 1.48 2.10 9.76
N PRO A 122 0.48 2.92 10.13
CA PRO A 122 -0.28 2.68 11.35
C PRO A 122 -0.90 1.27 11.35
N GLN A 123 -1.10 0.71 12.54
CA GLN A 123 -1.67 -0.63 12.71
C GLN A 123 -3.01 -0.80 11.96
N GLU A 124 -3.85 0.22 11.97
CA GLU A 124 -5.16 0.22 11.33
C GLU A 124 -5.05 0.09 9.81
N VAL A 125 -4.13 0.84 9.20
CA VAL A 125 -3.84 0.78 7.76
C VAL A 125 -3.28 -0.59 7.39
N TRP A 126 -2.34 -1.12 8.19
CA TRP A 126 -1.78 -2.44 7.98
C TRP A 126 -2.83 -3.56 8.06
N ASN A 127 -3.69 -3.52 9.07
CA ASN A 127 -4.78 -4.48 9.23
C ASN A 127 -5.71 -4.47 8.02
N GLN A 128 -5.96 -3.28 7.46
CA GLN A 128 -6.77 -3.16 6.27
C GLN A 128 -6.12 -3.82 5.06
N PHE A 129 -4.85 -3.52 4.77
CA PHE A 129 -4.14 -4.16 3.65
C PHE A 129 -4.03 -5.67 3.80
N ARG A 130 -3.95 -6.18 5.03
CA ARG A 130 -3.91 -7.61 5.29
C ARG A 130 -5.28 -8.29 5.14
N SER A 131 -6.36 -7.53 5.24
CA SER A 131 -7.73 -8.03 5.11
C SER A 131 -8.18 -8.17 3.65
N TRP A 132 -7.57 -7.41 2.76
CA TRP A 132 -7.71 -7.49 1.30
C TRP A 132 -6.84 -8.59 0.70
#